data_AF-A0A4P9VU67-F1
#
_entry.id   AF-A0A4P9VU67-F1
#
_cell.length_a   1.000
_cell.length_b   1.000
_cell.length_c   1.000
_cell.angle_alpha   90.00
_cell.angle_beta   90.00
_cell.angle_gamma   90.00
#
_symmetry.space_group_name_H-M   'P 1'
#
loop_
_entity.id
_entity.type
_entity.pdbx_description
1 polymer ?
#
loop_
_entity_poly.entity_id
_entity_poly.type
_entity_poly.pdbx_seq_one_letter_code
_entity_poly.pdbx_strand_id
1 'polypeptide(L)'
;MLPPRNPYRAIIFSSYSLADEATKDKKLNELVNLMDMDSMVESMHSQMKVMTQNMFTQMGVQSSEQAIFDEYYNQIMLIIKEDMSWSKMEPLVVDIYRRNFTEKEIDDMLAFYKGCGSFLTTSNYPI
;
A
#
# COMPACT_ATOMS: atom_id res chain seq x y z
N MET A 1 -41.90 -22.64 44.02
CA MET A 1 -42.42 -21.69 43.02
C MET A 1 -41.21 -21.06 42.34
N LEU A 2 -40.83 -21.55 41.15
CA LEU A 2 -39.68 -21.07 40.38
C LEU A 2 -40.18 -20.06 39.32
N PRO A 3 -39.45 -18.97 39.02
CA PRO A 3 -39.89 -18.03 37.99
C PRO A 3 -39.83 -18.66 36.58
N PRO A 4 -40.75 -18.28 35.67
CA PRO A 4 -40.82 -18.86 34.33
C PRO A 4 -39.62 -18.44 33.46
N ARG A 5 -39.06 -19.42 32.75
CA ARG A 5 -37.95 -19.29 31.80
C ARG A 5 -38.43 -18.54 30.56
N ASN A 6 -38.02 -17.27 30.45
CA ASN A 6 -38.31 -16.39 29.32
C ASN A 6 -37.36 -16.76 28.13
N PRO A 7 -37.86 -17.16 26.95
CA PRO A 7 -37.03 -17.75 25.88
C PRO A 7 -36.28 -16.73 25.00
N TYR A 8 -36.37 -15.42 25.26
CA TYR A 8 -35.86 -14.39 24.35
C TYR A 8 -34.47 -13.83 24.70
N ARG A 9 -33.66 -14.52 25.51
CA ARG A 9 -32.30 -14.06 25.80
C ARG A 9 -31.33 -14.43 24.67
N ALA A 10 -31.19 -13.46 23.77
CA ALA A 10 -29.96 -13.07 23.10
C ALA A 10 -29.42 -13.99 22.00
N ILE A 11 -30.07 -13.94 20.83
CA ILE A 11 -29.38 -14.06 19.53
C ILE A 11 -28.90 -12.66 19.16
N ILE A 12 -27.82 -12.15 19.77
CA ILE A 12 -27.14 -10.91 19.34
C ILE A 12 -25.63 -11.02 19.59
N PHE A 13 -24.95 -11.97 18.93
CA PHE A 13 -23.48 -12.02 18.97
C PHE A 13 -22.81 -12.20 17.60
N SER A 14 -23.56 -12.39 16.51
CA SER A 14 -22.96 -12.70 15.20
C SER A 14 -22.82 -11.51 14.24
N SER A 15 -23.27 -10.32 14.63
CA SER A 15 -23.24 -9.12 13.77
C SER A 15 -22.10 -8.14 14.08
N TYR A 16 -21.38 -8.30 15.19
CA TYR A 16 -20.28 -7.40 15.56
C TYR A 16 -19.03 -7.61 14.69
N SER A 17 -18.66 -8.87 14.43
CA SER A 17 -17.43 -9.19 13.69
C SER A 17 -17.40 -8.67 12.25
N LEU A 18 -18.53 -8.68 11.55
CA LEU A 18 -18.62 -8.17 10.16
C LEU A 18 -18.60 -6.64 10.08
N ALA A 19 -19.17 -5.97 11.08
CA ALA A 19 -19.15 -4.50 11.14
C ALA A 19 -17.75 -3.98 11.50
N ASP A 20 -17.05 -4.65 12.41
CA ASP A 20 -15.69 -4.33 12.80
C ASP A 20 -14.71 -4.60 11.64
N GLU A 21 -14.88 -5.70 10.89
CA GLU A 21 -14.04 -6.01 9.72
C GLU A 21 -14.23 -4.97 8.59
N ALA A 22 -15.47 -4.59 8.28
CA ALA A 22 -15.76 -3.53 7.31
C ALA A 22 -15.25 -2.15 7.76
N THR A 23 -15.16 -1.90 9.06
CA THR A 23 -14.60 -0.67 9.63
C THR A 23 -13.07 -0.68 9.53
N LYS A 24 -12.44 -1.81 9.82
CA LYS A 24 -10.99 -2.02 9.68
C LYS A 24 -10.53 -1.91 8.23
N ASP A 25 -11.26 -2.47 7.27
CA ASP A 25 -10.92 -2.39 5.85
C ASP A 25 -10.90 -0.95 5.33
N LYS A 26 -11.86 -0.10 5.75
CA LYS A 26 -11.86 1.33 5.40
C LYS A 26 -10.62 2.04 5.94
N LYS A 27 -10.25 1.76 7.19
CA LYS A 27 -9.07 2.31 7.86
C LYS A 27 -7.77 1.88 7.16
N LEU A 28 -7.69 0.62 6.73
CA LEU A 28 -6.54 0.10 5.97
C LEU A 28 -6.38 0.80 4.63
N ASN A 29 -7.46 0.96 3.87
CA ASN A 29 -7.42 1.68 2.60
C ASN A 29 -6.99 3.14 2.81
N GLU A 30 -7.48 3.79 3.87
CA GLU A 30 -7.03 5.14 4.21
C GLU A 30 -5.54 5.18 4.57
N LEU A 31 -5.08 4.24 5.40
CA LEU A 31 -3.68 4.18 5.85
C LEU A 31 -2.74 3.99 4.66
N VAL A 32 -3.04 3.03 3.81
CA VAL A 32 -2.20 2.70 2.65
C VAL A 32 -2.12 3.87 1.67
N ASN A 33 -3.21 4.62 1.47
CA ASN A 33 -3.19 5.85 0.68
C ASN A 33 -2.35 6.96 1.34
N LEU A 34 -2.44 7.12 2.67
CA LEU A 34 -1.63 8.09 3.41
C LEU A 34 -0.13 7.75 3.41
N MET A 35 0.21 6.49 3.27
CA MET A 35 1.58 6.02 3.17
C MET A 35 2.22 6.30 1.80
N ASP A 36 1.46 6.78 0.81
CA ASP A 36 1.97 7.14 -0.53
C ASP A 36 2.74 5.99 -1.20
N MET A 37 2.19 4.77 -1.04
CA MET A 37 2.85 3.53 -1.48
C MET A 37 2.90 3.40 -3.00
N ASP A 38 2.00 4.08 -3.73
CA ASP A 38 2.06 4.24 -5.18
C ASP A 38 3.32 5.00 -5.62
N SER A 39 3.65 6.11 -4.97
CA SER A 39 4.88 6.87 -5.22
C SER A 39 6.14 6.05 -4.92
N MET A 40 6.10 5.16 -3.93
CA MET A 40 7.19 4.22 -3.66
C MET A 40 7.40 3.25 -4.83
N VAL A 41 6.33 2.72 -5.40
CA VAL A 41 6.38 1.81 -6.57
C VAL A 41 6.90 2.54 -7.80
N GLU A 42 6.44 3.77 -8.04
CA GLU A 42 6.97 4.61 -9.12
C GLU A 42 8.47 4.89 -8.96
N SER A 43 8.91 5.17 -7.73
CA SER A 43 10.31 5.37 -7.40
C SER A 43 11.15 4.11 -7.68
N MET A 44 10.64 2.93 -7.35
CA MET A 44 11.29 1.66 -7.69
C MET A 44 11.44 1.47 -9.20
N HIS A 45 10.39 1.76 -9.98
CA HIS A 45 10.46 1.70 -11.45
C HIS A 45 11.49 2.66 -12.03
N SER A 46 11.56 3.89 -11.50
CA SER A 46 12.56 4.88 -11.90
C SER A 46 13.99 4.41 -11.58
N GLN A 47 14.23 3.88 -10.39
CA GLN A 47 15.54 3.36 -9.99
C GLN A 47 15.98 2.19 -10.86
N MET A 48 15.06 1.26 -11.15
CA MET A 48 15.34 0.14 -12.04
C MET A 48 15.74 0.63 -13.43
N LYS A 49 15.07 1.69 -13.93
CA LYS A 49 15.43 2.29 -15.21
C LYS A 49 16.83 2.87 -15.25
N VAL A 50 17.21 3.61 -14.22
CA VAL A 50 18.56 4.16 -14.11
C VAL A 50 19.59 3.03 -14.03
N MET A 51 19.31 1.99 -13.24
CA MET A 51 20.21 0.83 -13.12
C MET A 51 20.44 0.14 -14.46
N THR A 52 19.38 -0.08 -15.26
CA THR A 52 19.52 -0.72 -16.57
C THR A 52 20.25 0.16 -17.58
N GLN A 53 20.03 1.47 -17.59
CA GLN A 53 20.77 2.41 -18.42
C GLN A 53 22.27 2.43 -18.07
N ASN A 54 22.59 2.33 -16.78
CA ASN A 54 23.98 2.21 -16.34
C ASN A 54 24.60 0.88 -16.75
N MET A 55 23.84 -0.22 -16.72
CA MET A 55 24.28 -1.53 -17.20
C MET A 55 24.58 -1.51 -18.70
N PHE A 56 23.75 -0.84 -19.50
CA PHE A 56 23.97 -0.63 -20.93
C PHE A 56 25.37 -0.02 -21.21
N THR A 57 25.71 1.03 -20.46
CA THR A 57 26.99 1.73 -20.59
C THR A 57 28.16 0.83 -20.19
N GLN A 58 27.98 -0.01 -19.16
CA GLN A 58 29.00 -0.92 -18.66
C GLN A 58 29.25 -2.14 -19.55
N MET A 59 28.21 -2.64 -20.24
CA MET A 59 28.32 -3.80 -21.12
C MET A 59 28.98 -3.47 -22.47
N GLY A 60 29.24 -2.20 -22.77
CA GLY A 60 29.93 -1.77 -24.00
C GLY A 60 29.10 -2.05 -25.26
N VAL A 61 27.77 -2.02 -25.14
CA VAL A 61 26.86 -2.25 -26.27
C VAL A 61 27.17 -1.28 -27.39
N GLN A 62 27.33 -1.80 -28.61
CA GLN A 62 27.69 -0.99 -29.76
C GLN A 62 26.52 -0.09 -30.17
N SER A 63 26.79 1.09 -30.74
CA SER A 63 25.74 2.02 -31.16
C SER A 63 24.76 1.41 -32.18
N SER A 64 25.20 0.40 -32.94
CA SER A 64 24.37 -0.36 -33.88
C SER A 64 23.36 -1.30 -33.21
N GLU A 65 23.57 -1.65 -31.93
CA GLU A 65 22.75 -2.59 -31.16
C GLU A 65 21.84 -1.84 -30.16
N GLN A 66 22.08 -0.54 -29.94
CA GLN A 66 21.31 0.34 -29.06
C GLN A 66 19.80 0.22 -29.31
N ALA A 67 19.37 0.33 -30.57
CA ALA A 67 17.95 0.38 -30.91
C ALA A 67 17.21 -0.92 -30.52
N ILE A 68 17.85 -2.07 -30.72
CA ILE A 68 17.29 -3.38 -30.35
C ILE A 68 17.23 -3.52 -28.83
N PHE A 69 18.28 -3.06 -28.14
CA PHE A 69 18.33 -3.09 -26.68
C PHE A 69 17.27 -2.17 -26.05
N ASP A 70 17.12 -0.96 -26.58
CA ASP A 70 16.12 0.01 -26.12
C ASP A 70 14.70 -0.53 -26.34
N GLU A 71 14.42 -1.16 -27.48
CA GLU A 71 13.14 -1.79 -27.76
C GLU A 71 12.84 -2.93 -26.78
N TYR A 72 13.79 -3.85 -26.59
CA TYR A 72 13.64 -4.97 -25.66
C TYR A 72 13.46 -4.48 -24.21
N TYR A 73 14.23 -3.48 -23.81
CA TYR A 73 14.14 -2.87 -22.50
C TYR A 73 12.78 -2.19 -22.27
N ASN A 74 12.27 -1.45 -23.26
CA ASN A 74 10.96 -0.82 -23.17
C ASN A 74 9.85 -1.88 -23.02
N GLN A 75 9.94 -3.01 -23.71
CA GLN A 75 9.00 -4.13 -23.54
C GLN A 75 9.04 -4.68 -22.11
N ILE A 76 10.23 -4.90 -21.54
CA ILE A 76 10.39 -5.35 -20.16
C ILE A 76 9.77 -4.35 -19.19
N MET A 77 10.05 -3.05 -19.36
CA MET A 77 9.51 -2.02 -18.47
C MET A 77 8.01 -1.88 -18.56
N LEU A 78 7.42 -2.12 -19.72
CA LEU A 78 5.96 -2.16 -19.88
C LEU A 78 5.37 -3.32 -19.07
N ILE A 79 5.95 -4.52 -19.19
CA ILE A 79 5.51 -5.69 -18.41
C ILE A 79 5.65 -5.41 -16.92
N ILE A 80 6.79 -4.87 -16.49
CA ILE A 80 7.03 -4.52 -15.09
C ILE A 80 6.02 -3.50 -14.59
N LYS A 81 5.77 -2.42 -15.34
CA LYS A 81 4.81 -1.39 -14.96
C LYS A 81 3.38 -1.94 -14.88
N GLU A 82 3.03 -2.88 -15.75
CA GLU A 82 1.73 -3.51 -15.77
C GLU A 82 1.55 -4.51 -14.62
N ASP A 83 2.52 -5.40 -14.41
CA ASP A 83 2.45 -6.51 -13.45
C ASP A 83 2.82 -6.11 -12.03
N MET A 84 3.73 -5.15 -11.87
CA MET A 84 4.07 -4.52 -10.59
C MET A 84 3.42 -3.15 -10.46
N SER A 85 2.20 -2.99 -10.99
CA SER A 85 1.41 -1.79 -10.75
C SER A 85 0.91 -1.77 -9.30
N TRP A 86 0.82 -0.57 -8.73
CA TRP A 86 0.24 -0.38 -7.40
C TRP A 86 -1.14 -1.05 -7.28
N SER A 87 -2.00 -0.91 -8.28
CA SER A 87 -3.33 -1.55 -8.31
C SER A 87 -3.31 -3.08 -8.16
N LYS A 88 -2.26 -3.77 -8.65
CA LYS A 88 -2.11 -5.22 -8.47
C LYS A 88 -1.51 -5.59 -7.12
N MET A 89 -0.72 -4.71 -6.52
CA MET A 89 -0.05 -4.95 -5.24
C MET A 89 -0.88 -4.54 -4.03
N GLU A 90 -1.72 -3.50 -4.17
CA GLU A 90 -2.56 -2.96 -3.10
C GLU A 90 -3.35 -4.06 -2.36
N PRO A 91 -4.05 -5.00 -3.02
CA PRO A 91 -4.80 -6.03 -2.30
C PRO A 91 -3.92 -6.92 -1.41
N LEU A 92 -2.70 -7.22 -1.85
CA LEU A 92 -1.74 -8.01 -1.09
C LEU A 92 -1.21 -7.23 0.10
N VAL A 93 -0.89 -5.95 -0.09
CA VAL A 93 -0.44 -5.05 0.98
C VAL A 93 -1.52 -4.90 2.03
N VAL A 94 -2.76 -4.58 1.62
CA VAL A 94 -3.90 -4.45 2.51
C VAL A 94 -4.14 -5.75 3.29
N ASP A 95 -4.03 -6.91 2.64
CA ASP A 95 -4.18 -8.21 3.31
C ASP A 95 -3.08 -8.50 4.34
N ILE A 96 -1.82 -8.16 4.03
CA ILE A 96 -0.72 -8.26 5.00
C ILE A 96 -1.04 -7.41 6.23
N TYR A 97 -1.47 -6.17 6.05
CA TYR A 97 -1.80 -5.31 7.19
C TYR A 97 -3.03 -5.81 7.96
N ARG A 98 -4.05 -6.29 7.25
CA ARG A 98 -5.26 -6.87 7.85
C ARG A 98 -4.93 -8.03 8.79
N ARG A 99 -4.01 -8.92 8.39
CA ARG A 99 -3.66 -10.12 9.14
C ARG A 99 -2.66 -9.88 10.27
N ASN A 100 -1.78 -8.89 10.13
CA ASN A 100 -0.67 -8.69 11.06
C ASN A 100 -0.89 -7.59 12.10
N PHE A 101 -1.89 -6.72 11.91
CA PHE A 101 -2.17 -5.62 12.84
C PHE A 101 -3.60 -5.68 13.37
N THR A 102 -3.78 -5.29 14.62
CA THR A 102 -5.08 -5.06 15.24
C THR A 102 -5.67 -3.73 14.76
N GLU A 103 -6.99 -3.56 14.92
CA GLU A 103 -7.64 -2.29 14.54
C GLU A 103 -7.06 -1.09 15.31
N LYS A 104 -6.71 -1.28 16.58
CA LYS A 104 -6.08 -0.23 17.39
C LYS A 104 -4.72 0.20 16.84
N GLU A 105 -3.89 -0.75 16.41
CA GLU A 105 -2.57 -0.42 15.83
C GLU A 105 -2.72 0.33 14.50
N ILE A 106 -3.72 -0.04 13.69
CA ILE A 106 -4.05 0.70 12.46
C ILE A 106 -4.52 2.13 12.80
N ASP A 107 -5.33 2.31 13.85
CA ASP A 107 -5.74 3.64 14.32
C ASP A 107 -4.54 4.48 14.78
N ASP A 108 -3.62 3.89 15.53
CA ASP A 108 -2.41 4.57 16.00
C ASP A 108 -1.51 4.98 14.81
N MET A 109 -1.37 4.12 13.80
CA MET A 109 -0.65 4.43 12.56
C MET A 109 -1.34 5.56 11.78
N LEU A 110 -2.66 5.50 11.61
CA LEU A 110 -3.44 6.55 10.95
C LEU A 110 -3.26 7.90 11.65
N ALA A 111 -3.33 7.93 12.99
CA ALA A 111 -3.12 9.13 13.78
C ALA A 111 -1.70 9.69 13.56
N PHE A 112 -0.69 8.82 13.50
CA PHE A 112 0.69 9.21 13.21
C PHE A 112 0.86 9.82 11.81
N TYR A 113 0.40 9.15 10.75
CA TYR A 113 0.54 9.64 9.37
C TYR A 113 -0.26 10.92 9.12
N LYS A 114 -1.47 11.03 9.67
CA LYS A 114 -2.25 12.29 9.65
C LYS A 114 -1.56 13.39 10.45
N GLY A 115 -0.95 13.04 11.58
CA GLY A 115 -0.22 13.94 12.46
C GLY A 115 1.05 14.53 11.81
N CYS A 116 1.80 13.74 11.03
CA CYS A 116 2.95 14.24 10.26
C CYS A 116 2.51 15.28 9.22
N GLY A 117 1.38 15.07 8.54
CA GLY A 117 0.78 16.07 7.64
C GLY A 117 0.40 17.37 8.36
N SER A 118 -0.02 17.30 9.62
CA SER A 118 -0.28 18.50 10.43
C SER A 118 0.99 19.21 10.90
N PHE A 119 2.05 18.46 11.27
CA PHE A 119 3.31 19.03 11.74
C PHE A 119 4.07 19.79 10.65
N LEU A 120 4.00 19.34 9.39
CA LEU A 120 4.63 20.02 8.25
C LEU A 120 3.89 21.30 7.80
N THR A 121 2.65 21.53 8.23
CA THR A 121 1.91 22.78 7.93
C THR A 121 1.95 23.81 9.05
N THR A 122 2.30 23.40 10.27
CA THR A 122 2.39 24.30 11.43
C THR A 122 3.81 24.68 11.83
N SER A 123 4.84 24.12 11.17
CA SER A 123 6.23 24.46 11.45
C SER A 123 6.71 25.62 10.57
N ASN A 124 6.20 26.82 10.85
CA ASN A 124 6.92 28.07 10.54
C ASN A 124 8.13 28.15 11.47
N TYR A 125 9.27 27.55 11.10
CA TYR A 125 10.56 27.93 11.70
C TYR A 125 11.12 29.12 10.91
N PRO A 126 11.26 30.31 11.54
CA PRO A 126 12.07 31.36 10.97
C PRO A 126 13.55 30.93 11.01
N ILE A 127 14.25 31.31 9.95
CA ILE A 127 15.71 31.23 9.77
C ILE A 127 16.40 32.01 10.90
#